data_AF-A0A3M0A132-F1
#
_entry.id   AF-A0A3M0A132-F1
#
_cell.length_a   1.000
_cell.length_b   1.000
_cell.length_c   1.000
_cell.angle_alpha   90.00
_cell.angle_beta   90.00
_cell.angle_gamma   90.00
#
_symmetry.space_group_name_H-M   'P 1'
#
loop_
_entity.id
_entity.type
_entity.pdbx_description
1 polymer ?
#
loop_
_entity_poly.entity_id
_entity_poly.type
_entity_poly.pdbx_seq_one_letter_code
_entity_poly.pdbx_strand_id
1 'polypeptide(L)'
;MKFKKLFAVMALFVPAAALISAGCKDEKPKPKPNPEQTPKLDALKAFAAENTDEKLKAKHNLTFLAVPTVNVDDISKDKKVMGNDDYHVYLTAWNKANAVIKEEEAEQAKKDLEKAIVAFEAAIKIGTGCLEDSIKFLEKYMKVDTQKLVEKAANSLMGATFSQKKLIIPENLNGSVISEIGDGAFINLEIQLEEIEFRAKITKIGASAFYYTTLTNTTGKINKFVAPSSLKIIGYSAFGNFRCDELILPKGAKFDSSFHFFSSKIKHLVLPDDLTAIPFKAFHNAEIGELKIPETVTSIEPDAFKDATIEKLIVKKSLYDANKSEFEKANKITEIVKVE
;
A
#
# COMPACT_ATOMS: atom_id res chain seq x y z
N MET A 1 30.05 3.08 -77.78
CA MET A 1 31.22 2.37 -78.36
C MET A 1 31.31 0.96 -77.78
N LYS A 2 31.87 0.00 -78.54
CA LYS A 2 32.74 -1.13 -78.14
C LYS A 2 32.40 -1.91 -76.83
N PHE A 3 31.97 -3.18 -76.89
CA PHE A 3 32.78 -4.43 -76.99
C PHE A 3 33.54 -4.80 -75.69
N LYS A 4 33.56 -6.03 -75.14
CA LYS A 4 33.63 -7.43 -75.68
C LYS A 4 32.90 -8.43 -74.72
N LYS A 5 32.33 -9.59 -75.15
CA LYS A 5 32.89 -10.94 -75.52
C LYS A 5 33.63 -11.66 -74.36
N LEU A 6 33.63 -13.00 -74.17
CA LEU A 6 33.07 -14.23 -74.84
C LEU A 6 32.91 -15.33 -73.73
N PHE A 7 32.48 -16.61 -73.84
CA PHE A 7 32.23 -17.64 -74.90
C PHE A 7 30.76 -18.20 -74.79
N ALA A 8 30.26 -19.39 -75.21
CA ALA A 8 30.68 -20.79 -75.52
C ALA A 8 31.26 -21.60 -74.32
N VAL A 9 31.20 -22.95 -74.22
CA VAL A 9 30.95 -24.09 -75.15
C VAL A 9 29.91 -25.03 -74.50
N MET A 10 28.80 -25.51 -75.09
CA MET A 10 28.47 -26.11 -76.40
C MET A 10 28.76 -27.62 -76.52
N ALA A 11 27.71 -28.44 -76.35
CA ALA A 11 27.66 -29.84 -76.78
C ALA A 11 26.24 -30.19 -77.26
N LEU A 12 26.10 -30.51 -78.55
CA LEU A 12 24.86 -30.99 -79.19
C LEU A 12 25.05 -32.47 -79.55
N PHE A 13 24.02 -33.31 -79.36
CA PHE A 13 23.72 -34.43 -80.26
C PHE A 13 22.21 -34.76 -80.23
N VAL A 14 21.74 -35.40 -81.31
CA VAL A 14 20.41 -35.26 -81.95
C VAL A 14 20.24 -36.49 -82.90
N PRO A 15 19.05 -36.99 -83.37
CA PRO A 15 17.62 -36.84 -82.98
C PRO A 15 16.89 -38.20 -82.76
N ALA A 16 15.55 -38.20 -82.94
CA ALA A 16 14.65 -39.31 -83.33
C ALA A 16 14.09 -40.23 -82.21
N ALA A 17 12.91 -40.86 -82.35
CA ALA A 17 12.04 -41.00 -83.54
C ALA A 17 10.56 -40.58 -83.30
N ALA A 18 9.66 -40.93 -84.23
CA ALA A 18 8.33 -40.33 -84.39
C ALA A 18 7.15 -41.09 -83.72
N LEU A 19 5.99 -40.44 -83.75
CA LEU A 19 4.66 -40.86 -83.28
C LEU A 19 4.24 -42.28 -83.69
N ILE A 20 3.70 -43.04 -82.72
CA ILE A 20 2.62 -44.01 -82.94
C ILE A 20 1.57 -43.78 -81.82
N SER A 21 0.28 -43.90 -82.14
CA SER A 21 -0.85 -43.60 -81.25
C SER A 21 -1.45 -44.87 -80.60
N ALA A 22 -1.97 -44.74 -79.37
CA ALA A 22 -2.99 -45.63 -78.81
C ALA A 22 -3.64 -45.07 -77.52
N GLY A 23 -4.96 -45.24 -77.38
CA GLY A 23 -5.66 -45.49 -76.11
C GLY A 23 -5.77 -44.36 -75.07
N CYS A 24 -6.94 -43.74 -74.98
CA CYS A 24 -7.32 -42.88 -73.85
C CYS A 24 -7.48 -43.68 -72.54
N LYS A 25 -7.15 -43.06 -71.41
CA LYS A 25 -7.86 -43.25 -70.13
C LYS A 25 -8.01 -41.91 -69.42
N ASP A 26 -9.25 -41.56 -69.09
CA ASP A 26 -9.58 -40.32 -68.39
C ASP A 26 -9.25 -40.41 -66.89
N GLU A 27 -8.03 -40.04 -66.51
CA GLU A 27 -7.79 -39.61 -65.12
C GLU A 27 -8.46 -38.25 -64.91
N LYS A 28 -9.58 -38.25 -64.18
CA LYS A 28 -10.17 -37.01 -63.68
C LYS A 28 -9.11 -36.23 -62.90
N PRO A 29 -8.99 -34.91 -63.08
CA PRO A 29 -8.07 -34.11 -62.26
C PRO A 29 -8.44 -34.32 -60.80
N LYS A 30 -7.44 -34.69 -59.97
CA LYS A 30 -7.63 -34.77 -58.52
C LYS A 30 -8.21 -33.44 -58.03
N PRO A 31 -9.18 -33.44 -57.10
CA PRO A 31 -9.64 -32.20 -56.49
C PRO A 31 -8.43 -31.44 -55.96
N LYS A 32 -8.35 -30.13 -56.25
CA LYS A 32 -7.49 -29.25 -55.44
C LYS A 32 -7.92 -29.46 -53.98
N PRO A 33 -6.98 -29.52 -53.02
CA PRO A 33 -7.35 -29.49 -51.62
C PRO A 33 -8.31 -28.32 -51.39
N ASN A 34 -9.50 -28.62 -50.86
CA ASN A 34 -10.37 -27.57 -50.35
C ASN A 34 -9.54 -26.81 -49.30
N PRO A 35 -9.43 -25.47 -49.33
CA PRO A 35 -8.66 -24.74 -48.33
C PRO A 35 -9.16 -25.17 -46.95
N GLU A 36 -8.24 -25.65 -46.11
CA GLU A 36 -8.59 -26.18 -44.80
C GLU A 36 -9.35 -25.10 -44.03
N GLN A 37 -10.58 -25.40 -43.65
CA GLN A 37 -11.39 -24.48 -42.88
C GLN A 37 -10.75 -24.39 -41.49
N THR A 38 -10.26 -23.20 -41.13
CA THR A 38 -9.55 -22.94 -39.88
C THR A 38 -10.33 -21.97 -38.97
N PRO A 39 -11.60 -22.30 -38.62
CA PRO A 39 -12.49 -21.39 -37.92
C PRO A 39 -12.00 -20.99 -36.52
N LYS A 40 -11.23 -21.84 -35.82
CA LYS A 40 -10.65 -21.45 -34.52
C LYS A 40 -9.49 -20.48 -34.71
N LEU A 41 -8.64 -20.70 -35.72
CA LEU A 41 -7.54 -19.83 -36.06
C LEU A 41 -8.04 -18.44 -36.51
N ASP A 42 -9.12 -18.40 -37.30
CA ASP A 42 -9.77 -17.15 -37.71
C ASP A 42 -10.44 -16.44 -36.52
N ALA A 43 -11.13 -17.18 -35.65
CA ALA A 43 -11.70 -16.63 -34.41
C ALA A 43 -10.64 -16.12 -33.42
N LEU A 44 -9.48 -16.76 -33.34
CA LEU A 44 -8.33 -16.31 -32.56
C LEU A 44 -7.75 -15.01 -33.12
N LYS A 45 -7.52 -14.93 -34.44
CA LYS A 45 -7.01 -13.73 -35.11
C LYS A 45 -7.97 -12.55 -34.96
N ALA A 46 -9.27 -12.77 -35.12
CA ALA A 46 -10.29 -11.75 -34.89
C ALA A 46 -10.23 -11.23 -33.44
N PHE A 47 -10.23 -12.14 -32.46
CA PHE A 47 -10.19 -11.78 -31.04
C PHE A 47 -8.89 -11.05 -30.63
N ALA A 48 -7.73 -11.47 -31.16
CA ALA A 48 -6.46 -10.80 -30.94
C ALA A 48 -6.39 -9.41 -31.61
N ALA A 49 -7.03 -9.24 -32.77
CA ALA A 49 -7.15 -7.96 -33.47
C ALA A 49 -8.19 -7.02 -32.82
N GLU A 50 -9.16 -7.53 -32.08
CA GLU A 50 -10.05 -6.73 -31.22
C GLU A 50 -9.36 -6.26 -29.95
N ASN A 51 -8.48 -7.08 -29.38
CA ASN A 51 -7.76 -6.81 -28.13
C ASN A 51 -6.27 -6.53 -28.40
N THR A 52 -5.95 -5.52 -29.21
CA THR A 52 -4.56 -5.06 -29.37
C THR A 52 -4.11 -4.22 -28.18
N ASP A 53 -2.80 -4.04 -28.04
CA ASP A 53 -2.20 -3.15 -27.04
C ASP A 53 -2.80 -1.72 -27.09
N GLU A 54 -2.83 -1.10 -28.27
CA GLU A 54 -3.34 0.26 -28.45
C GLU A 54 -4.82 0.36 -28.05
N LYS A 55 -5.62 -0.66 -28.39
CA LYS A 55 -7.04 -0.72 -28.05
C LYS A 55 -7.26 -0.87 -26.55
N LEU A 56 -6.52 -1.73 -25.86
CA LEU A 56 -6.63 -1.88 -24.40
C LEU A 56 -6.11 -0.63 -23.65
N LYS A 57 -5.03 0.00 -24.11
CA LYS A 57 -4.56 1.28 -23.57
C LYS A 57 -5.61 2.39 -23.72
N ALA A 58 -6.22 2.51 -24.90
CA ALA A 58 -7.27 3.49 -25.15
C ALA A 58 -8.56 3.21 -24.36
N LYS A 59 -9.01 1.95 -24.30
CA LYS A 59 -10.24 1.52 -23.61
C LYS A 59 -10.29 1.94 -22.13
N HIS A 60 -9.15 1.95 -21.45
CA HIS A 60 -9.07 2.19 -20.01
C HIS A 60 -8.42 3.53 -19.61
N ASN A 61 -7.87 4.31 -20.56
CA ASN A 61 -7.12 5.55 -20.33
C ASN A 61 -5.98 5.36 -19.29
N LEU A 62 -5.17 4.31 -19.48
CA LEU A 62 -4.16 3.87 -18.51
C LEU A 62 -2.84 4.63 -18.62
N THR A 63 -2.27 5.00 -17.47
CA THR A 63 -0.83 5.29 -17.37
C THR A 63 -0.08 4.06 -16.85
N PHE A 64 0.93 3.61 -17.58
CA PHE A 64 1.82 2.52 -17.13
C PHE A 64 2.92 3.10 -16.25
N LEU A 65 3.22 2.41 -15.16
CA LEU A 65 4.20 2.82 -14.17
C LEU A 65 5.34 1.79 -14.14
N ALA A 66 6.58 2.27 -14.27
CA ALA A 66 7.79 1.45 -14.28
C ALA A 66 8.18 0.96 -12.86
N VAL A 67 7.20 0.39 -12.15
CA VAL A 67 7.31 -0.19 -10.81
C VAL A 67 6.61 -1.56 -10.79
N PRO A 68 7.09 -2.53 -9.99
CA PRO A 68 6.47 -3.85 -9.87
C PRO A 68 5.16 -3.80 -9.08
N THR A 69 5.04 -2.87 -8.13
CA THR A 69 3.85 -2.69 -7.29
C THR A 69 3.42 -1.23 -7.30
N VAL A 70 2.14 -0.97 -7.55
CA VAL A 70 1.56 0.38 -7.50
C VAL A 70 0.93 0.63 -6.13
N ASN A 71 1.39 1.68 -5.43
CA ASN A 71 0.65 2.24 -4.31
C ASN A 71 -0.42 3.21 -4.84
N VAL A 72 -1.70 2.93 -4.56
CA VAL A 72 -2.82 3.77 -5.03
C VAL A 72 -2.92 5.13 -4.34
N ASP A 73 -2.32 5.27 -3.14
CA ASP A 73 -2.34 6.53 -2.41
C ASP A 73 -1.42 7.59 -3.01
N ASP A 74 -0.45 7.17 -3.83
CA ASP A 74 0.53 8.03 -4.51
C ASP A 74 0.01 8.55 -5.85
N ILE A 75 -1.16 8.07 -6.27
CA ILE A 75 -1.76 8.33 -7.58
C ILE A 75 -2.94 9.27 -7.38
N SER A 76 -2.93 10.39 -8.12
CA SER A 76 -4.03 11.36 -8.14
C SER A 76 -5.38 10.69 -8.34
N LYS A 77 -6.40 11.21 -7.66
CA LYS A 77 -7.71 10.59 -7.53
C LYS A 77 -8.33 10.21 -8.89
N ASP A 78 -8.98 9.05 -8.94
CA ASP A 78 -9.70 8.50 -10.10
C ASP A 78 -8.83 8.15 -11.32
N LYS A 79 -7.52 8.46 -11.30
CA LYS A 79 -6.58 8.09 -12.37
C LYS A 79 -6.31 6.59 -12.39
N LYS A 80 -6.47 5.98 -13.56
CA LYS A 80 -6.24 4.54 -13.81
C LYS A 80 -4.79 4.27 -14.19
N VAL A 81 -4.18 3.28 -13.54
CA VAL A 81 -2.77 2.92 -13.72
C VAL A 81 -2.54 1.41 -13.63
N MET A 82 -1.38 0.96 -14.11
CA MET A 82 -0.94 -0.44 -14.04
C MET A 82 0.59 -0.52 -13.86
N GLY A 83 1.06 -1.52 -13.10
CA GLY A 83 2.49 -1.84 -13.00
C GLY A 83 2.98 -2.62 -14.23
N ASN A 84 4.29 -2.57 -14.51
CA ASN A 84 4.84 -3.23 -15.70
C ASN A 84 4.63 -4.75 -15.71
N ASP A 85 4.74 -5.42 -14.55
CA ASP A 85 4.73 -6.88 -14.47
C ASP A 85 3.35 -7.47 -14.84
N ASP A 86 2.26 -6.88 -14.33
CA ASP A 86 0.89 -7.23 -14.70
C ASP A 86 0.65 -7.05 -16.22
N TYR A 87 1.15 -5.96 -16.78
CA TYR A 87 1.04 -5.66 -18.21
C TYR A 87 1.85 -6.64 -19.08
N HIS A 88 3.04 -7.06 -18.62
CA HIS A 88 3.86 -8.05 -19.31
C HIS A 88 3.20 -9.43 -19.41
N VAL A 89 2.39 -9.84 -18.44
CA VAL A 89 1.60 -11.10 -18.52
C VAL A 89 0.62 -11.04 -19.69
N TYR A 90 -0.14 -9.95 -19.82
CA TYR A 90 -1.04 -9.74 -20.96
C TYR A 90 -0.28 -9.72 -22.30
N LEU A 91 0.79 -8.92 -22.40
CA LEU A 91 1.55 -8.77 -23.64
C LEU A 91 2.18 -10.08 -24.10
N THR A 92 2.61 -10.93 -23.15
CA THR A 92 3.13 -12.28 -23.45
C THR A 92 2.04 -13.19 -24.03
N ALA A 93 0.84 -13.19 -23.44
CA ALA A 93 -0.29 -13.97 -23.95
C ALA A 93 -0.76 -13.49 -25.33
N TRP A 94 -0.79 -12.17 -25.56
CA TRP A 94 -1.16 -11.58 -26.86
C TRP A 94 -0.14 -11.90 -27.95
N ASN A 95 1.17 -11.81 -27.66
CA ASN A 95 2.22 -12.21 -28.59
C ASN A 95 2.14 -13.72 -28.90
N LYS A 96 1.90 -14.57 -27.89
CA LYS A 96 1.69 -16.01 -28.07
C LYS A 96 0.49 -16.29 -28.99
N ALA A 97 -0.63 -15.60 -28.78
CA ALA A 97 -1.84 -15.75 -29.60
C ALA A 97 -1.60 -15.40 -31.08
N ASN A 98 -0.92 -14.29 -31.36
CA ASN A 98 -0.59 -13.88 -32.73
C ASN A 98 0.45 -14.77 -33.42
N ALA A 99 1.24 -15.55 -32.66
CA ALA A 99 2.21 -16.50 -33.19
C ALA A 99 1.60 -17.86 -33.61
N VAL A 100 0.34 -18.14 -33.27
CA VAL A 100 -0.30 -19.41 -33.64
C VAL A 100 -0.62 -19.45 -35.13
N ILE A 101 -0.24 -20.55 -35.78
CA ILE A 101 -0.52 -20.81 -37.20
C ILE A 101 -1.32 -22.10 -37.44
N LYS A 102 -1.64 -22.86 -36.39
CA LYS A 102 -2.33 -24.16 -36.48
C LYS A 102 -3.72 -24.13 -35.84
N GLU A 103 -4.66 -24.87 -36.41
CA GLU A 103 -6.06 -24.92 -35.99
C GLU A 103 -6.26 -25.65 -34.66
N GLU A 104 -5.45 -26.66 -34.37
CA GLU A 104 -5.50 -27.44 -33.12
C GLU A 104 -4.97 -26.65 -31.90
N GLU A 105 -4.08 -25.69 -32.11
CA GLU A 105 -3.49 -24.84 -31.07
C GLU A 105 -4.37 -23.60 -30.73
N ALA A 106 -5.17 -23.14 -31.71
CA ALA A 106 -5.85 -21.85 -31.64
C ALA A 106 -6.88 -21.73 -30.50
N GLU A 107 -7.63 -22.80 -30.22
CA GLU A 107 -8.64 -22.85 -29.15
C GLU A 107 -8.03 -22.60 -27.75
N GLN A 108 -6.84 -23.14 -27.49
CA GLN A 108 -6.16 -22.94 -26.20
C GLN A 108 -5.51 -21.56 -26.13
N ALA A 109 -4.89 -21.09 -27.22
CA ALA A 109 -4.31 -19.75 -27.26
C ALA A 109 -5.36 -18.64 -27.10
N LYS A 110 -6.59 -18.85 -27.58
CA LYS A 110 -7.71 -17.93 -27.32
C LYS A 110 -8.05 -17.86 -25.84
N LYS A 111 -8.17 -19.01 -25.16
CA LYS A 111 -8.44 -19.08 -23.71
C LYS A 111 -7.31 -18.52 -22.85
N ASP A 112 -6.06 -18.73 -23.26
CA ASP A 112 -4.90 -18.13 -22.61
C ASP A 112 -4.96 -16.59 -22.69
N LEU A 113 -5.32 -16.03 -23.85
CA LEU A 113 -5.47 -14.59 -24.05
C LEU A 113 -6.70 -14.02 -23.31
N GLU A 114 -7.86 -14.69 -23.37
CA GLU A 114 -9.06 -14.32 -22.61
C GLU A 114 -8.75 -14.23 -21.11
N LYS A 115 -8.08 -15.25 -20.55
CA LYS A 115 -7.64 -15.27 -19.15
C LYS A 115 -6.65 -14.15 -18.84
N ALA A 116 -5.73 -13.84 -19.75
CA ALA A 116 -4.76 -12.76 -19.57
C ALA A 116 -5.39 -11.36 -19.63
N ILE A 117 -6.45 -11.17 -20.44
CA ILE A 117 -7.23 -9.93 -20.48
C ILE A 117 -8.03 -9.75 -19.17
N VAL A 118 -8.65 -10.82 -18.65
CA VAL A 118 -9.32 -10.77 -17.33
C VAL A 118 -8.34 -10.45 -16.21
N ALA A 119 -7.12 -11.03 -16.25
CA ALA A 119 -6.06 -10.70 -15.29
C ALA A 119 -5.61 -9.23 -15.41
N PHE A 120 -5.44 -8.71 -16.64
CA PHE A 120 -5.14 -7.31 -16.92
C PHE A 120 -6.23 -6.37 -16.35
N GLU A 121 -7.51 -6.65 -16.59
CA GLU A 121 -8.59 -5.80 -16.08
C GLU A 121 -8.66 -5.80 -14.54
N ALA A 122 -8.39 -6.93 -13.88
CA ALA A 122 -8.27 -7.03 -12.43
C ALA A 122 -6.97 -6.39 -11.87
N ALA A 123 -5.94 -6.26 -12.70
CA ALA A 123 -4.68 -5.60 -12.34
C ALA A 123 -4.79 -4.07 -12.35
N ILE A 124 -5.74 -3.47 -13.10
CA ILE A 124 -5.95 -2.01 -13.14
C ILE A 124 -6.15 -1.47 -11.72
N LYS A 125 -5.31 -0.50 -11.33
CA LYS A 125 -5.44 0.22 -10.05
C LYS A 125 -5.99 1.62 -10.31
N ILE A 126 -6.72 2.17 -9.34
CA ILE A 126 -7.33 3.50 -9.38
C ILE A 126 -6.74 4.31 -8.23
N GLY A 127 -6.22 5.50 -8.52
CA GLY A 127 -5.66 6.39 -7.49
C GLY A 127 -6.71 6.91 -6.51
N THR A 128 -6.34 6.98 -5.23
CA THR A 128 -7.20 7.54 -4.17
C THR A 128 -7.03 9.06 -4.01
N GLY A 129 -5.89 9.59 -4.48
CA GLY A 129 -5.45 10.97 -4.20
C GLY A 129 -5.00 11.21 -2.76
N CYS A 130 -4.87 10.17 -1.92
CA CYS A 130 -4.68 10.35 -0.47
C CYS A 130 -3.37 11.08 -0.11
N LEU A 131 -2.25 10.80 -0.77
CA LEU A 131 -1.00 11.55 -0.56
C LEU A 131 -1.15 13.01 -1.00
N GLU A 132 -1.79 13.25 -2.14
CA GLU A 132 -1.99 14.58 -2.72
C GLU A 132 -2.86 15.46 -1.80
N ASP A 133 -3.95 14.92 -1.27
CA ASP A 133 -4.82 15.60 -0.32
C ASP A 133 -4.19 15.75 1.07
N SER A 134 -3.41 14.76 1.53
CA SER A 134 -2.64 14.86 2.78
C SER A 134 -1.61 15.98 2.71
N ILE A 135 -0.90 16.11 1.57
CA ILE A 135 0.03 17.21 1.32
C ILE A 135 -0.72 18.54 1.35
N LYS A 136 -1.83 18.71 0.61
CA LYS A 136 -2.63 19.96 0.66
C LYS A 136 -3.10 20.32 2.07
N PHE A 137 -3.52 19.33 2.86
CA PHE A 137 -3.94 19.53 4.26
C PHE A 137 -2.78 20.02 5.13
N LEU A 138 -1.63 19.33 5.07
CA LEU A 138 -0.42 19.72 5.79
C LEU A 138 0.13 21.07 5.30
N GLU A 139 0.11 21.37 4.00
CA GLU A 139 0.51 22.67 3.45
C GLU A 139 -0.43 23.80 3.87
N LYS A 140 -1.70 23.53 4.16
CA LYS A 140 -2.66 24.51 4.65
C LYS A 140 -2.43 24.87 6.12
N TYR A 141 -2.31 23.87 6.99
CA TYR A 141 -2.30 24.05 8.45
C TYR A 141 -0.91 23.99 9.09
N MET A 142 0.05 23.28 8.47
CA MET A 142 1.35 22.93 9.05
C MET A 142 2.51 23.59 8.30
N LYS A 143 3.67 23.63 8.97
CA LYS A 143 4.98 23.97 8.40
C LYS A 143 6.04 23.00 8.92
N VAL A 144 7.18 22.95 8.24
CA VAL A 144 8.38 22.31 8.78
C VAL A 144 9.26 23.40 9.38
N ASP A 145 9.61 23.26 10.64
CA ASP A 145 10.56 24.12 11.35
C ASP A 145 11.72 23.25 11.84
N THR A 146 12.90 23.42 11.27
CA THR A 146 14.11 22.67 11.68
C THR A 146 13.88 21.13 11.69
N GLN A 147 13.28 20.62 10.60
CA GLN A 147 12.82 19.22 10.40
C GLN A 147 11.63 18.76 11.26
N LYS A 148 11.08 19.62 12.14
CA LYS A 148 9.91 19.33 12.97
C LYS A 148 8.65 19.76 12.23
N LEU A 149 7.68 18.86 12.08
CA LEU A 149 6.34 19.22 11.61
C LEU A 149 5.59 19.90 12.76
N VAL A 150 5.16 21.16 12.56
CA VAL A 150 4.48 21.99 13.57
C VAL A 150 3.34 22.80 12.94
N GLU A 151 2.38 23.26 13.75
CA GLU A 151 1.32 24.14 13.27
C GLU A 151 1.86 25.47 12.72
N LYS A 152 1.14 26.08 11.78
CA LYS A 152 1.37 27.47 11.34
C LYS A 152 0.86 28.51 12.33
N ALA A 153 -0.19 28.18 13.08
CA ALA A 153 -0.77 28.99 14.16
C ALA A 153 -1.40 28.06 15.20
N ALA A 154 -1.38 28.44 16.47
CA ALA A 154 -1.84 27.55 17.56
C ALA A 154 -3.34 27.22 17.47
N ASN A 155 -3.69 25.94 17.52
CA ASN A 155 -5.03 25.38 17.31
C ASN A 155 -5.60 25.64 15.90
N SER A 156 -4.75 25.76 14.88
CA SER A 156 -5.14 25.85 13.48
C SER A 156 -5.92 24.62 12.98
N LEU A 157 -5.75 23.47 13.64
CA LEU A 157 -6.45 22.22 13.36
C LEU A 157 -7.85 22.12 13.99
N MET A 158 -8.20 22.99 14.94
CA MET A 158 -9.53 23.03 15.56
C MET A 158 -10.58 23.44 14.51
N GLY A 159 -11.62 22.63 14.34
CA GLY A 159 -12.59 22.79 13.25
C GLY A 159 -12.02 22.62 11.83
N ALA A 160 -10.81 22.07 11.67
CA ALA A 160 -10.26 21.76 10.34
C ALA A 160 -11.02 20.61 9.67
N THR A 161 -11.10 20.64 8.34
CA THR A 161 -11.78 19.62 7.54
C THR A 161 -10.81 18.90 6.61
N PHE A 162 -11.03 17.59 6.46
CA PHE A 162 -10.26 16.70 5.62
C PHE A 162 -11.18 15.61 5.07
N SER A 163 -11.09 15.30 3.78
CA SER A 163 -12.02 14.42 3.06
C SER A 163 -11.56 12.96 2.97
N GLN A 164 -10.28 12.70 3.26
CA GLN A 164 -9.71 11.36 3.28
C GLN A 164 -9.78 10.78 4.70
N LYS A 165 -9.91 9.46 4.83
CA LYS A 165 -9.87 8.78 6.12
C LYS A 165 -8.46 8.45 6.62
N LYS A 166 -7.49 8.45 5.72
CA LYS A 166 -6.06 8.29 6.00
C LYS A 166 -5.39 9.65 5.89
N LEU A 167 -4.57 10.02 6.87
CA LEU A 167 -3.63 11.14 6.76
C LEU A 167 -2.21 10.60 6.59
N ILE A 168 -1.53 10.97 5.52
CA ILE A 168 -0.14 10.57 5.24
C ILE A 168 0.80 11.68 5.68
N ILE A 169 1.80 11.34 6.49
CA ILE A 169 2.92 12.22 6.84
C ILE A 169 4.07 11.91 5.87
N PRO A 170 4.29 12.73 4.82
CA PRO A 170 5.28 12.46 3.77
C PRO A 170 6.72 12.63 4.29
N GLU A 171 7.70 12.05 3.60
CA GLU A 171 9.13 12.29 3.94
C GLU A 171 9.51 13.78 3.88
N ASN A 172 8.86 14.55 3.01
CA ASN A 172 9.13 15.97 2.78
C ASN A 172 7.82 16.77 2.64
N LEU A 173 7.83 18.01 3.13
CA LEU A 173 6.74 18.99 2.96
C LEU A 173 7.36 20.33 2.56
N ASN A 174 6.89 20.97 1.48
CA ASN A 174 7.53 22.16 0.89
C ASN A 174 9.07 22.01 0.69
N GLY A 175 9.51 20.84 0.23
CA GLY A 175 10.94 20.53 0.02
C GLY A 175 11.78 20.36 1.29
N SER A 176 11.17 20.41 2.48
CA SER A 176 11.86 20.22 3.77
C SER A 176 11.58 18.83 4.34
N VAL A 177 12.64 18.10 4.69
CA VAL A 177 12.55 16.76 5.32
C VAL A 177 11.87 16.84 6.68
N ILE A 178 10.97 15.90 6.97
CA ILE A 178 10.34 15.73 8.28
C ILE A 178 11.04 14.59 9.03
N SER A 179 11.53 14.86 10.24
CA SER A 179 12.18 13.88 11.14
C SER A 179 11.69 13.93 12.59
N GLU A 180 10.85 14.91 12.95
CA GLU A 180 10.11 14.97 14.22
C GLU A 180 8.67 15.43 13.98
N ILE A 181 7.74 14.97 14.82
CA ILE A 181 6.46 15.65 15.05
C ILE A 181 6.69 16.59 16.24
N GLY A 182 6.54 17.89 16.03
CA GLY A 182 6.86 18.89 17.04
C GLY A 182 5.82 19.00 18.16
N ASP A 183 6.14 19.82 19.15
CA ASP A 183 5.27 20.05 20.31
C ASP A 183 3.94 20.68 19.86
N GLY A 184 2.81 20.10 20.30
CA GLY A 184 1.46 20.52 19.92
C GLY A 184 1.07 20.34 18.44
N ALA A 185 1.88 19.67 17.61
CA ALA A 185 1.68 19.68 16.15
C ALA A 185 0.30 19.23 15.64
N PHE A 186 -0.33 18.24 16.30
CA PHE A 186 -1.69 17.77 16.02
C PHE A 186 -2.60 17.99 17.24
N ILE A 187 -2.38 19.07 17.98
CA ILE A 187 -3.28 19.49 19.07
C ILE A 187 -4.66 19.78 18.50
N ASN A 188 -5.71 19.25 19.14
CA ASN A 188 -7.09 19.38 18.68
C ASN A 188 -7.31 18.98 17.20
N LEU A 189 -6.73 17.86 16.77
CA LEU A 189 -7.05 17.23 15.48
C LEU A 189 -8.47 16.61 15.53
N GLU A 190 -9.51 17.44 15.48
CA GLU A 190 -10.93 17.07 15.66
C GLU A 190 -11.55 16.24 14.51
N ILE A 191 -10.69 15.61 13.70
CA ILE A 191 -11.01 14.83 12.50
C ILE A 191 -11.03 13.34 12.88
N GLN A 192 -12.03 12.60 12.38
CA GLN A 192 -12.03 11.14 12.50
C GLN A 192 -11.18 10.53 11.37
N LEU A 193 -10.15 9.77 11.74
CA LEU A 193 -9.28 9.04 10.82
C LEU A 193 -9.40 7.52 11.04
N GLU A 194 -9.25 6.75 9.97
CA GLU A 194 -8.99 5.31 10.06
C GLU A 194 -7.52 5.07 10.44
N GLU A 195 -6.56 5.78 9.83
CA GLU A 195 -5.14 5.71 10.23
C GLU A 195 -4.33 6.98 9.94
N ILE A 196 -3.17 7.09 10.59
CA ILE A 196 -2.07 7.97 10.17
C ILE A 196 -0.91 7.12 9.64
N GLU A 197 -0.50 7.38 8.40
CA GLU A 197 0.61 6.69 7.73
C GLU A 197 1.89 7.54 7.82
N PHE A 198 2.92 7.04 8.51
CA PHE A 198 4.20 7.74 8.65
C PHE A 198 5.21 7.26 7.60
N ARG A 199 5.42 8.07 6.56
CA ARG A 199 6.55 7.88 5.61
C ARG A 199 7.79 8.63 6.07
N ALA A 200 7.60 9.80 6.69
CA ALA A 200 8.63 10.49 7.43
C ALA A 200 9.29 9.56 8.47
N LYS A 201 10.62 9.62 8.57
CA LYS A 201 11.42 8.84 9.53
C LYS A 201 11.41 9.54 10.89
N ILE A 202 10.21 9.65 11.48
CA ILE A 202 9.97 10.35 12.75
C ILE A 202 10.78 9.70 13.87
N THR A 203 11.67 10.49 14.48
CA THR A 203 12.51 10.07 15.62
C THR A 203 11.99 10.58 16.97
N LYS A 204 11.21 11.67 16.98
CA LYS A 204 10.53 12.20 18.17
C LYS A 204 9.08 12.57 17.85
N ILE A 205 8.18 12.29 18.81
CA ILE A 205 6.87 12.92 18.94
C ILE A 205 6.95 13.89 20.14
N GLY A 206 6.62 15.15 19.90
CA GLY A 206 6.75 16.25 20.85
C GLY A 206 5.78 16.23 22.03
N ALA A 207 5.96 17.18 22.95
CA ALA A 207 5.05 17.42 24.06
C ALA A 207 3.66 17.81 23.55
N SER A 208 2.61 17.20 24.12
CA SER A 208 1.21 17.42 23.72
C SER A 208 0.92 17.26 22.22
N ALA A 209 1.75 16.53 21.47
CA ALA A 209 1.71 16.50 20.00
C ALA A 209 0.38 16.00 19.41
N PHE A 210 -0.36 15.10 20.07
CA PHE A 210 -1.70 14.64 19.69
C PHE A 210 -2.72 14.90 20.82
N TYR A 211 -2.53 15.98 21.56
CA TYR A 211 -3.34 16.31 22.73
C TYR A 211 -4.69 16.95 22.35
N TYR A 212 -5.75 16.64 23.10
CA TYR A 212 -7.05 17.33 22.98
C TYR A 212 -7.29 18.22 24.19
N THR A 213 -7.54 19.52 23.98
CA THR A 213 -7.76 20.49 25.07
C THR A 213 -9.21 20.54 25.53
N THR A 214 -10.17 20.08 24.71
CA THR A 214 -11.58 19.98 25.09
C THR A 214 -12.04 18.53 25.09
N LEU A 215 -12.76 18.12 26.15
CA LEU A 215 -13.44 16.82 26.20
C LEU A 215 -14.82 16.87 25.51
N THR A 216 -15.37 18.07 25.34
CA THR A 216 -16.73 18.35 24.86
C THR A 216 -16.93 18.16 23.36
N ASN A 217 -15.86 18.21 22.55
CA ASN A 217 -15.93 17.90 21.13
C ASN A 217 -15.38 16.48 20.89
N THR A 218 -16.23 15.58 20.38
CA THR A 218 -16.00 14.12 20.43
C THR A 218 -15.70 13.48 19.08
N THR A 219 -15.53 14.29 18.02
CA THR A 219 -15.27 13.83 16.64
C THR A 219 -13.82 13.38 16.40
N GLY A 220 -12.86 13.97 17.10
CA GLY A 220 -11.44 13.59 17.01
C GLY A 220 -11.19 12.19 17.55
N LYS A 221 -10.83 11.27 16.64
CA LYS A 221 -10.47 9.88 16.93
C LYS A 221 -9.68 9.30 15.76
N ILE A 222 -8.62 8.54 16.06
CA ILE A 222 -7.87 7.77 15.06
C ILE A 222 -8.12 6.29 15.33
N ASN A 223 -8.68 5.50 14.41
CA ASN A 223 -8.93 4.08 14.69
C ASN A 223 -7.61 3.33 14.94
N LYS A 224 -6.63 3.44 14.02
CA LYS A 224 -5.31 2.79 14.12
C LYS A 224 -4.18 3.82 14.07
N PHE A 225 -3.29 3.79 15.05
CA PHE A 225 -2.06 4.57 15.07
C PHE A 225 -0.86 3.65 15.25
N VAL A 226 -0.07 3.47 14.19
CA VAL A 226 1.20 2.73 14.25
C VAL A 226 2.34 3.74 14.19
N ALA A 227 3.03 3.94 15.30
CA ALA A 227 4.21 4.79 15.31
C ALA A 227 5.35 4.15 14.47
N PRO A 228 6.08 4.95 13.67
CA PRO A 228 7.10 4.40 12.76
C PRO A 228 8.30 3.86 13.54
N SER A 229 8.90 2.78 13.06
CA SER A 229 10.04 2.09 13.71
C SER A 229 11.33 2.92 13.89
N SER A 230 11.34 4.17 13.43
CA SER A 230 12.40 5.15 13.69
C SER A 230 12.19 5.95 14.99
N LEU A 231 11.02 5.85 15.63
CA LEU A 231 10.64 6.62 16.81
C LEU A 231 11.45 6.21 18.04
N LYS A 232 12.08 7.19 18.68
CA LYS A 232 12.95 7.03 19.86
C LYS A 232 12.42 7.77 21.08
N ILE A 233 11.63 8.83 20.89
CA ILE A 233 11.23 9.74 21.96
C ILE A 233 9.73 10.08 21.85
N ILE A 234 9.02 9.96 22.97
CA ILE A 234 7.61 10.36 23.14
C ILE A 234 7.56 11.39 24.28
N GLY A 235 7.12 12.60 23.95
CA GLY A 235 7.13 13.78 24.82
C GLY A 235 6.08 13.78 25.93
N TYR A 236 6.24 14.72 26.88
CA TYR A 236 5.25 15.06 27.91
C TYR A 236 3.82 15.10 27.36
N SER A 237 2.91 14.28 27.91
CA SER A 237 1.50 14.27 27.53
C SER A 237 1.23 14.15 26.00
N ALA A 238 2.16 13.56 25.25
CA ALA A 238 2.11 13.50 23.77
C ALA A 238 0.82 12.92 23.21
N PHE A 239 0.19 11.98 23.92
CA PHE A 239 -1.12 11.41 23.60
C PHE A 239 -2.12 11.64 24.75
N GLY A 240 -2.12 12.80 25.41
CA GLY A 240 -3.12 13.10 26.46
C GLY A 240 -4.50 13.46 25.89
N ASN A 241 -5.59 13.01 26.55
CA ASN A 241 -6.97 13.03 26.05
C ASN A 241 -7.16 12.33 24.68
N PHE A 242 -6.20 11.50 24.25
CA PHE A 242 -6.19 10.87 22.93
C PHE A 242 -7.26 9.78 22.82
N ARG A 243 -7.83 9.59 21.63
CA ARG A 243 -8.91 8.62 21.39
C ARG A 243 -8.53 7.67 20.24
N CYS A 244 -8.37 6.39 20.56
CA CYS A 244 -7.87 5.39 19.62
C CYS A 244 -8.51 4.00 19.83
N ASP A 245 -8.62 3.19 18.77
CA ASP A 245 -8.92 1.76 18.94
C ASP A 245 -7.62 0.95 19.12
N GLU A 246 -6.58 1.22 18.31
CA GLU A 246 -5.32 0.48 18.31
C GLU A 246 -4.11 1.43 18.22
N LEU A 247 -3.40 1.62 19.35
CA LEU A 247 -2.15 2.38 19.41
C LEU A 247 -0.96 1.43 19.58
N ILE A 248 -0.09 1.38 18.58
CA ILE A 248 1.12 0.56 18.58
C ILE A 248 2.35 1.47 18.64
N LEU A 249 3.16 1.29 19.69
CA LEU A 249 4.46 1.95 19.86
C LEU A 249 5.61 0.98 19.56
N PRO A 250 6.62 1.38 18.76
CA PRO A 250 7.69 0.50 18.35
C PRO A 250 8.71 0.28 19.47
N LYS A 251 9.37 -0.88 19.41
CA LYS A 251 10.59 -1.17 20.14
C LYS A 251 11.63 -0.05 19.97
N GLY A 252 12.27 0.35 21.07
CA GLY A 252 13.27 1.42 21.11
C GLY A 252 12.69 2.82 21.36
N ALA A 253 11.37 3.01 21.30
CA ALA A 253 10.74 4.26 21.71
C ALA A 253 10.77 4.42 23.23
N LYS A 254 11.17 5.61 23.69
CA LYS A 254 11.27 5.96 25.10
C LYS A 254 10.36 7.12 25.45
N PHE A 255 9.76 7.03 26.63
CA PHE A 255 9.05 8.12 27.27
C PHE A 255 10.08 9.08 27.92
N ASP A 256 10.11 10.35 27.52
CA ASP A 256 11.10 11.31 28.04
C ASP A 256 10.61 12.14 29.24
N SER A 257 9.35 11.96 29.66
CA SER A 257 8.72 12.84 30.64
C SER A 257 7.60 12.13 31.43
N SER A 258 6.35 12.62 31.37
CA SER A 258 5.23 12.15 32.20
C SER A 258 3.88 12.35 31.48
N PHE A 259 2.80 11.82 32.07
CA PHE A 259 1.41 12.01 31.61
C PHE A 259 1.10 11.53 30.17
N HIS A 260 1.95 10.68 29.57
CA HIS A 260 1.94 10.36 28.13
C HIS A 260 0.57 9.99 27.53
N PHE A 261 -0.29 9.29 28.29
CA PHE A 261 -1.65 8.89 27.90
C PHE A 261 -2.71 9.43 28.88
N PHE A 262 -2.42 10.51 29.62
CA PHE A 262 -3.32 11.10 30.62
C PHE A 262 -4.74 11.30 30.07
N SER A 263 -5.76 10.84 30.81
CA SER A 263 -7.18 11.00 30.45
C SER A 263 -7.60 10.46 29.07
N SER A 264 -6.84 9.52 28.50
CA SER A 264 -7.04 9.00 27.14
C SER A 264 -7.96 7.78 27.09
N LYS A 265 -8.51 7.50 25.91
CA LYS A 265 -9.39 6.34 25.65
C LYS A 265 -8.79 5.48 24.54
N ILE A 266 -8.21 4.33 24.89
CA ILE A 266 -7.46 3.47 23.96
C ILE A 266 -7.90 2.02 24.14
N LYS A 267 -8.53 1.38 23.14
CA LYS A 267 -9.00 -0.02 23.32
C LYS A 267 -7.86 -1.03 23.39
N HIS A 268 -6.82 -0.87 22.56
CA HIS A 268 -5.66 -1.74 22.54
C HIS A 268 -4.39 -0.89 22.51
N LEU A 269 -3.55 -1.05 23.53
CA LEU A 269 -2.26 -0.34 23.63
C LEU A 269 -1.10 -1.33 23.67
N VAL A 270 -0.26 -1.29 22.63
CA VAL A 270 1.01 -2.02 22.59
C VAL A 270 2.13 -1.06 22.96
N LEU A 271 2.74 -1.30 24.13
CA LEU A 271 3.92 -0.60 24.62
C LEU A 271 5.21 -1.18 23.98
N PRO A 272 6.33 -0.42 23.95
CA PRO A 272 7.60 -0.92 23.43
C PRO A 272 8.09 -2.17 24.20
N ASP A 273 8.43 -3.24 23.50
CA ASP A 273 8.87 -4.52 24.09
C ASP A 273 10.17 -4.44 24.91
N ASP A 274 10.92 -3.34 24.81
CA ASP A 274 12.14 -3.04 25.57
C ASP A 274 11.99 -1.91 26.59
N LEU A 275 10.76 -1.55 26.93
CA LEU A 275 10.45 -0.58 27.98
C LEU A 275 10.85 -1.11 29.36
N THR A 276 11.67 -0.36 30.10
CA THR A 276 12.19 -0.76 31.41
C THR A 276 11.38 -0.24 32.60
N ALA A 277 10.54 0.78 32.41
CA ALA A 277 9.78 1.43 33.48
C ALA A 277 8.45 1.99 32.97
N ILE A 278 7.41 2.00 33.80
CA ILE A 278 6.19 2.79 33.52
C ILE A 278 6.36 4.19 34.12
N PRO A 279 6.35 5.29 33.32
CA PRO A 279 6.61 6.64 33.80
C PRO A 279 5.55 7.22 34.75
N PHE A 280 5.95 8.27 35.47
CA PHE A 280 5.09 9.02 36.39
C PHE A 280 3.80 9.48 35.68
N LYS A 281 2.66 9.08 36.25
CA LYS A 281 1.31 9.39 35.75
C LYS A 281 1.04 8.99 34.30
N ALA A 282 1.76 8.01 33.74
CA ALA A 282 1.64 7.62 32.32
C ALA A 282 0.20 7.34 31.87
N PHE A 283 -0.60 6.66 32.70
CA PHE A 283 -2.00 6.28 32.46
C PHE A 283 -2.98 6.97 33.42
N HIS A 284 -2.58 8.08 34.04
CA HIS A 284 -3.41 8.79 35.01
C HIS A 284 -4.77 9.19 34.40
N ASN A 285 -5.88 8.74 35.01
CA ASN A 285 -7.26 8.89 34.53
C ASN A 285 -7.53 8.27 33.12
N ALA A 286 -6.68 7.37 32.61
CA ALA A 286 -6.87 6.76 31.30
C ALA A 286 -7.88 5.59 31.33
N GLU A 287 -8.66 5.46 30.26
CA GLU A 287 -9.54 4.31 29.97
C GLU A 287 -8.86 3.42 28.91
N ILE A 288 -8.41 2.23 29.31
CA ILE A 288 -7.74 1.27 28.44
C ILE A 288 -8.56 -0.02 28.35
N GLY A 289 -8.72 -0.58 27.15
CA GLY A 289 -9.31 -1.92 26.98
C GLY A 289 -8.33 -2.99 27.43
N GLU A 290 -7.48 -3.48 26.51
CA GLU A 290 -6.35 -4.35 26.83
C GLU A 290 -5.04 -3.57 26.95
N LEU A 291 -4.33 -3.78 28.07
CA LEU A 291 -2.97 -3.31 28.31
C LEU A 291 -2.05 -4.49 28.65
N LYS A 292 -1.04 -4.73 27.80
CA LYS A 292 0.09 -5.61 28.15
C LYS A 292 1.25 -4.76 28.68
N ILE A 293 1.69 -5.02 29.90
CA ILE A 293 2.95 -4.50 30.44
C ILE A 293 4.10 -5.40 29.95
N PRO A 294 5.13 -4.85 29.27
CA PRO A 294 6.28 -5.64 28.81
C PRO A 294 7.02 -6.32 29.97
N GLU A 295 7.53 -7.53 29.72
CA GLU A 295 8.27 -8.33 30.70
C GLU A 295 9.63 -7.72 31.09
N THR A 296 10.10 -6.74 30.31
CA THR A 296 11.29 -5.93 30.55
C THR A 296 11.08 -4.82 31.59
N VAL A 297 9.84 -4.51 31.97
CA VAL A 297 9.53 -3.49 32.98
C VAL A 297 9.93 -3.97 34.37
N THR A 298 10.75 -3.18 35.07
CA THR A 298 11.22 -3.48 36.43
C THR A 298 10.76 -2.46 37.48
N SER A 299 10.37 -1.24 37.09
CA SER A 299 9.77 -0.24 37.97
C SER A 299 8.46 0.35 37.42
N ILE A 300 7.60 0.80 38.34
CA ILE A 300 6.39 1.57 38.06
C ILE A 300 6.48 2.84 38.91
N GLU A 301 6.52 3.99 38.25
CA GLU A 301 6.67 5.28 38.92
C GLU A 301 5.36 5.73 39.59
N PRO A 302 5.40 6.67 40.56
CA PRO A 302 4.23 7.06 41.33
C PRO A 302 3.04 7.54 40.48
N ASP A 303 1.86 7.14 40.91
CA ASP A 303 0.55 7.48 40.31
C ASP A 303 0.43 7.03 38.83
N ALA A 304 1.30 6.15 38.33
CA ALA A 304 1.30 5.67 36.94
C ALA A 304 -0.08 5.20 36.44
N PHE A 305 -0.83 4.50 37.29
CA PHE A 305 -2.18 3.98 37.01
C PHE A 305 -3.27 4.71 37.80
N LYS A 306 -2.97 5.86 38.43
CA LYS A 306 -3.93 6.54 39.30
C LYS A 306 -5.21 6.90 38.55
N ASP A 307 -6.36 6.63 39.16
CA ASP A 307 -7.71 6.88 38.62
C ASP A 307 -7.99 6.18 37.27
N ALA A 308 -7.10 5.29 36.80
CA ALA A 308 -7.25 4.60 35.53
C ALA A 308 -8.37 3.55 35.57
N THR A 309 -8.98 3.30 34.41
CA THR A 309 -9.96 2.23 34.20
C THR A 309 -9.43 1.29 33.13
N ILE A 310 -9.12 0.05 33.51
CA ILE A 310 -8.58 -0.97 32.61
C ILE A 310 -9.57 -2.13 32.51
N GLU A 311 -9.93 -2.55 31.30
CA GLU A 311 -10.75 -3.75 31.12
C GLU A 311 -9.90 -5.01 31.40
N LYS A 312 -8.74 -5.14 30.76
CA LYS A 312 -7.84 -6.29 30.91
C LYS A 312 -6.38 -5.88 31.01
N LEU A 313 -5.76 -6.19 32.14
CA LEU A 313 -4.33 -6.00 32.40
C LEU A 313 -3.60 -7.34 32.26
N ILE A 314 -2.60 -7.41 31.37
CA ILE A 314 -1.65 -8.52 31.29
C ILE A 314 -0.30 -8.03 31.83
N VAL A 315 0.20 -8.67 32.89
CA VAL A 315 1.36 -8.19 33.66
C VAL A 315 2.16 -9.32 34.28
N LYS A 316 3.48 -9.17 34.41
CA LYS A 316 4.30 -10.14 35.13
C LYS A 316 3.95 -10.13 36.63
N LYS A 317 3.71 -11.32 37.18
CA LYS A 317 3.32 -11.58 38.57
C LYS A 317 4.24 -10.91 39.58
N SER A 318 5.56 -11.07 39.44
CA SER A 318 6.55 -10.44 40.31
C SER A 318 6.51 -8.91 40.26
N LEU A 319 6.24 -8.33 39.10
CA LEU A 319 6.10 -6.88 38.93
C LEU A 319 4.81 -6.38 39.58
N TYR A 320 3.68 -7.09 39.38
CA TYR A 320 2.41 -6.76 40.02
C TYR A 320 2.50 -6.83 41.55
N ASP A 321 3.03 -7.94 42.08
CA ASP A 321 3.06 -8.17 43.53
C ASP A 321 4.01 -7.19 44.24
N ALA A 322 5.11 -6.77 43.58
CA ALA A 322 6.03 -5.75 44.09
C ALA A 322 5.48 -4.31 44.01
N ASN A 323 4.61 -4.00 43.05
CA ASN A 323 4.07 -2.64 42.82
C ASN A 323 2.55 -2.56 43.09
N LYS A 324 2.02 -3.48 43.91
CA LYS A 324 0.58 -3.67 44.12
C LYS A 324 -0.15 -2.38 44.51
N SER A 325 0.48 -1.52 45.32
CA SER A 325 -0.07 -0.23 45.74
C SER A 325 -0.26 0.77 44.60
N GLU A 326 0.51 0.70 43.51
CA GLU A 326 0.32 1.58 42.35
C GLU A 326 -0.79 1.07 41.43
N PHE A 327 -0.97 -0.26 41.32
CA PHE A 327 -2.14 -0.85 40.64
C PHE A 327 -3.43 -0.60 41.43
N GLU A 328 -3.39 -0.59 42.77
CA GLU A 328 -4.53 -0.28 43.64
C GLU A 328 -4.93 1.21 43.65
N LYS A 329 -4.18 2.09 42.96
CA LYS A 329 -4.61 3.48 42.66
C LYS A 329 -5.52 3.57 41.44
N ALA A 330 -5.66 2.51 40.65
CA ALA A 330 -6.59 2.50 39.53
C ALA A 330 -8.04 2.55 40.04
N ASN A 331 -8.88 3.36 39.39
CA ASN A 331 -10.32 3.40 39.65
C ASN A 331 -10.99 2.03 39.41
N LYS A 332 -10.52 1.29 38.40
CA LYS A 332 -10.94 -0.10 38.13
C LYS A 332 -9.90 -0.85 37.30
N ILE A 333 -9.66 -2.11 37.63
CA ILE A 333 -9.09 -3.10 36.71
C ILE A 333 -10.06 -4.29 36.70
N THR A 334 -10.58 -4.71 35.54
CA THR A 334 -11.68 -5.70 35.48
C THR A 334 -11.18 -7.14 35.41
N GLU A 335 -10.13 -7.39 34.61
CA GLU A 335 -9.41 -8.66 34.51
C GLU A 335 -7.91 -8.40 34.75
N ILE A 336 -7.25 -9.27 35.52
CA ILE A 336 -5.79 -9.23 35.77
C ILE A 336 -5.20 -10.59 35.44
N VAL A 337 -4.52 -10.70 34.30
CA VAL A 337 -3.78 -11.88 33.87
C VAL A 337 -2.33 -11.74 34.35
N LYS A 338 -1.99 -12.47 35.40
CA LYS A 338 -0.60 -12.58 35.89
C LYS A 338 0.14 -13.68 35.12
N VAL A 339 1.18 -13.30 34.39
CA VAL A 339 2.15 -14.23 33.80
C VAL A 339 3.37 -14.39 34.73
N GLU A 340 4.06 -15.53 34.73
CA GLU A 340 5.18 -15.79 35.67
C GLU A 340 6.45 -14.97 35.37
#